data_AF-A0A842NXU4-F1
#
_entry.id   AF-A0A842NXU4-F1
#
_cell.length_a   1.000
_cell.length_b   1.000
_cell.length_c   1.000
_cell.angle_alpha   90.00
_cell.angle_beta   90.00
_cell.angle_gamma   90.00
#
_symmetry.space_group_name_H-M   'P 1'
#
loop_
_entity.id
_entity.type
_entity.pdbx_description
1 polymer ?
#
loop_
_entity_poly.entity_id
_entity_poly.type
_entity_poly.pdbx_seq_one_letter_code
_entity_poly.pdbx_strand_id
1 'polypeptide(L)'
;MKKGQTSMEFVILMTFMMLIFAGTFVAIQYKTIDIENDQIERQVNALGNVIKNEVQLAYTVHDGYKKTFWIPDYIDGYDYTIALIDESDIRISYKDQYFLVFLIKSFKGSFNHGLNNISKVKGQIYLNCADEEFLANSDFCGALDSEPSCGDWLDNHPCELCCPYWVEQNCADLCH
;
A
#
# COMPACT_ATOMS: atom_id res chain seq x y z
N MET A 1 24.03 45.67 -54.54
CA MET A 1 23.22 45.49 -53.31
C MET A 1 22.56 44.10 -53.18
N LYS A 2 22.81 43.10 -54.05
CA LYS A 2 22.14 41.78 -53.99
C LYS A 2 22.74 40.75 -53.00
N LYS A 3 23.87 41.03 -52.34
CA LYS A 3 24.55 40.06 -51.46
C LYS A 3 23.92 39.90 -50.06
N GLY A 4 23.06 40.82 -49.63
CA GLY A 4 22.42 40.75 -48.30
C GLY A 4 21.11 39.94 -48.24
N GLN A 5 20.47 39.71 -49.40
CA GLN A 5 19.15 39.06 -49.45
C GLN A 5 19.22 37.57 -49.07
N THR A 6 20.25 36.85 -49.54
CA THR A 6 20.44 35.42 -49.24
C THR A 6 20.70 35.16 -47.75
N SER A 7 21.41 36.04 -47.05
CA SER A 7 21.66 35.90 -45.62
C SER A 7 20.37 36.03 -44.80
N MET A 8 19.46 36.91 -45.21
CA MET A 8 18.18 37.09 -44.52
C MET A 8 17.26 35.87 -44.70
N GLU A 9 17.20 35.30 -45.91
CA GLU A 9 16.44 34.07 -46.18
C GLU A 9 16.92 32.90 -45.31
N PHE A 10 18.24 32.75 -45.14
CA PHE A 10 18.82 31.72 -44.27
C PHE A 10 18.43 31.91 -42.79
N VAL A 11 18.47 33.13 -42.27
CA VAL A 11 18.10 33.42 -40.87
C VAL A 11 16.62 33.12 -40.61
N ILE A 12 15.73 33.44 -41.56
CA ILE A 12 14.31 33.13 -41.45
C ILE A 12 14.08 31.61 -41.40
N LEU A 13 14.73 30.86 -42.29
CA LEU A 13 14.65 29.39 -42.29
C LEU A 13 15.20 28.79 -40.99
N MET A 14 16.34 29.28 -40.51
CA MET A 14 16.93 28.81 -39.25
C MET A 14 16.01 29.07 -38.06
N THR A 15 15.40 30.25 -38.00
CA THR A 15 14.46 30.61 -36.92
C THR A 15 13.22 29.72 -36.97
N PHE A 16 12.70 29.48 -38.17
CA PHE A 16 11.54 28.59 -38.36
C PHE A 16 11.85 27.15 -37.93
N MET A 17 13.02 26.61 -38.30
CA MET A 17 13.45 25.29 -37.85
C MET A 17 13.61 25.23 -36.32
N MET A 18 14.21 26.26 -35.71
CA MET A 18 14.35 26.34 -34.27
C MET A 18 13.00 26.34 -33.55
N LEU A 19 11.99 27.05 -34.09
CA LEU A 19 10.63 27.04 -33.56
C LEU A 19 9.99 25.64 -33.64
N ILE A 20 10.18 24.91 -34.74
CA ILE A 20 9.69 23.53 -34.88
C ILE A 20 10.37 22.62 -33.85
N PHE A 21 11.69 22.72 -33.68
CA PHE A 21 12.41 21.93 -32.69
C PHE A 21 11.96 22.24 -31.26
N ALA A 22 11.78 23.51 -30.92
CA ALA A 22 11.25 23.90 -29.61
C ALA A 22 9.84 23.33 -29.39
N GLY A 23 8.95 23.44 -30.39
CA GLY A 23 7.59 22.91 -30.30
C GLY A 23 7.55 21.39 -30.14
N THR A 24 8.35 20.66 -30.92
CA THR A 24 8.44 19.18 -30.80
C THR A 24 9.06 18.75 -29.47
N PHE A 25 10.07 19.46 -28.97
CA PHE A 25 10.68 19.17 -27.67
C PHE A 25 9.68 19.31 -26.52
N VAL A 26 8.88 20.38 -26.52
CA VAL A 26 7.80 20.58 -25.54
C VAL A 26 6.76 19.45 -25.63
N ALA A 27 6.36 19.06 -26.85
CA ALA A 27 5.40 17.96 -27.03
C ALA A 27 5.93 16.61 -26.50
N ILE A 28 7.22 16.32 -26.69
CA ILE A 28 7.87 15.11 -26.18
C ILE A 28 7.90 15.11 -24.64
N GLN A 29 8.19 16.25 -24.02
CA GLN A 29 8.20 16.35 -22.55
C GLN A 29 6.83 16.03 -21.94
N TYR A 30 5.76 16.62 -22.47
CA TYR A 30 4.41 16.33 -22.00
C TYR A 30 4.07 14.85 -22.10
N LYS A 31 4.40 14.21 -23.23
CA LYS A 31 4.16 12.78 -23.42
C LYS A 31 4.97 11.88 -22.48
N THR A 32 6.18 12.30 -22.12
CA THR A 32 7.02 11.52 -21.21
C THR A 32 6.41 11.47 -19.79
N ILE A 33 5.87 12.59 -19.32
CA ILE A 33 5.19 12.68 -18.01
C ILE A 33 3.93 11.80 -17.99
N ASP A 34 3.11 11.85 -19.05
CA ASP A 34 1.91 11.00 -19.15
C ASP A 34 2.27 9.50 -19.08
N ILE A 35 3.33 9.09 -19.80
CA ILE A 35 3.79 7.69 -19.81
C ILE A 35 4.27 7.25 -18.43
N GLU A 36 4.96 8.11 -17.70
CA GLU A 36 5.41 7.81 -16.34
C GLU A 36 4.21 7.62 -15.39
N ASN A 37 3.22 8.51 -15.45
CA ASN A 37 1.99 8.38 -14.66
C ASN A 37 1.20 7.11 -15.01
N ASP A 38 1.08 6.78 -16.29
CA ASP A 38 0.41 5.55 -16.74
C ASP A 38 1.14 4.29 -16.26
N GLN A 39 2.47 4.33 -16.15
CA GLN A 39 3.26 3.22 -15.63
C GLN A 39 3.04 3.06 -14.12
N ILE A 40 3.07 4.17 -13.37
CA ILE A 40 2.79 4.20 -11.93
C ILE A 40 1.40 3.63 -11.65
N GLU A 41 0.38 4.13 -12.36
CA GLU A 41 -0.99 3.67 -12.18
C GLU A 41 -1.12 2.16 -12.46
N ARG A 42 -0.48 1.65 -13.52
CA ARG A 42 -0.51 0.21 -13.83
C ARG A 42 0.10 -0.66 -12.73
N GLN A 43 1.20 -0.22 -12.13
CA GLN A 43 1.86 -0.99 -11.08
C GLN A 43 1.05 -0.98 -9.77
N VAL A 44 0.55 0.19 -9.36
CA VAL A 44 -0.30 0.29 -8.16
C VAL A 44 -1.61 -0.47 -8.35
N ASN A 45 -2.22 -0.40 -9.53
CA ASN A 45 -3.40 -1.20 -9.87
C ASN A 45 -3.11 -2.69 -9.89
N ALA A 46 -1.94 -3.12 -10.35
CA ALA A 46 -1.54 -4.53 -10.29
C ALA A 46 -1.47 -5.02 -8.84
N LEU A 47 -0.85 -4.25 -7.94
CA LEU A 47 -0.83 -4.57 -6.52
C LEU A 47 -2.24 -4.61 -5.91
N GLY A 48 -3.05 -3.59 -6.19
CA GLY A 48 -4.45 -3.53 -5.76
C GLY A 48 -5.26 -4.74 -6.22
N ASN A 49 -5.05 -5.17 -7.47
CA ASN A 49 -5.71 -6.35 -8.03
C ASN A 49 -5.25 -7.65 -7.37
N VAL A 50 -3.97 -7.79 -7.03
CA VAL A 50 -3.48 -8.96 -6.27
C VAL A 50 -4.23 -9.05 -4.94
N ILE A 51 -4.25 -7.96 -4.16
CA ILE A 51 -4.92 -7.94 -2.86
C ILE A 51 -6.42 -8.23 -3.02
N LYS A 52 -7.09 -7.54 -3.95
CA LYS A 52 -8.51 -7.73 -4.25
C LYS A 52 -8.84 -9.17 -4.62
N ASN A 53 -8.01 -9.79 -5.46
CA ASN A 53 -8.21 -11.17 -5.89
C ASN A 53 -8.05 -12.16 -4.74
N GLU A 54 -7.09 -11.95 -3.84
CA GLU A 54 -6.89 -12.80 -2.67
C GLU A 54 -8.07 -12.68 -1.68
N VAL A 55 -8.55 -11.47 -1.41
CA VAL A 55 -9.74 -11.23 -0.58
C VAL A 55 -10.99 -11.85 -1.22
N GLN A 56 -11.18 -11.66 -2.53
CA GLN A 56 -12.29 -12.24 -3.26
C GLN A 56 -12.23 -13.78 -3.26
N LEU A 57 -11.04 -14.37 -3.42
CA LEU A 57 -10.85 -15.80 -3.34
C LEU A 57 -11.23 -16.32 -1.95
N ALA A 58 -10.69 -15.72 -0.89
CA ALA A 58 -11.03 -16.07 0.49
C ALA A 58 -12.54 -16.02 0.73
N TYR A 59 -13.23 -15.00 0.18
CA TYR A 59 -14.68 -14.89 0.28
C TYR A 59 -15.42 -16.06 -0.38
N THR A 60 -14.99 -16.48 -1.58
CA THR A 60 -15.65 -17.54 -2.35
C THR A 60 -15.44 -18.95 -1.79
N VAL A 61 -14.36 -19.16 -1.03
CA VAL A 61 -14.03 -20.48 -0.45
C VAL A 61 -14.82 -20.72 0.84
N HIS A 62 -14.97 -21.98 1.24
CA HIS A 62 -15.58 -22.37 2.51
C HIS A 62 -14.72 -21.95 3.72
N ASP A 63 -15.34 -21.95 4.90
CA ASP A 63 -14.64 -21.68 6.17
C ASP A 63 -13.49 -22.67 6.40
N GLY A 64 -12.43 -22.20 7.06
CA GLY A 64 -11.17 -22.94 7.21
C GLY A 64 -10.14 -22.63 6.12
N TYR A 65 -10.46 -21.76 5.15
CA TYR A 65 -9.47 -21.25 4.19
C TYR A 65 -8.36 -20.50 4.93
N LYS A 66 -7.11 -20.84 4.62
CA LYS A 66 -5.91 -20.13 5.06
C LYS A 66 -4.93 -20.10 3.89
N LYS A 67 -4.38 -18.92 3.59
CA LYS A 67 -3.38 -18.77 2.54
C LYS A 67 -2.45 -17.60 2.88
N THR A 68 -1.19 -17.75 2.53
CA THR A 68 -0.24 -16.65 2.56
C THR A 68 -0.06 -16.04 1.17
N PHE A 69 0.10 -14.73 1.11
CA PHE A 69 0.40 -14.00 -0.11
C PHE A 69 1.41 -12.89 0.18
N TRP A 70 2.15 -12.48 -0.84
CA TRP A 70 3.23 -11.52 -0.71
C TRP A 70 2.82 -10.14 -1.22
N ILE A 71 3.13 -9.13 -0.43
CA ILE A 71 3.02 -7.70 -0.75
C ILE A 71 4.45 -7.16 -0.85
N PRO A 72 4.85 -6.52 -1.96
CA PRO A 72 6.22 -6.05 -2.12
C PRO A 72 6.55 -4.95 -1.10
N ASP A 73 7.80 -4.84 -0.66
CA ASP A 73 8.19 -3.77 0.28
C ASP A 73 8.21 -2.39 -0.38
N TYR A 74 8.43 -2.35 -1.71
CA TYR A 74 8.55 -1.14 -2.51
C TYR A 74 7.86 -1.30 -3.88
N ILE A 75 7.37 -0.20 -4.43
CA ILE A 75 6.90 -0.10 -5.82
C ILE A 75 7.91 0.77 -6.58
N ASP A 76 8.58 0.20 -7.60
CA ASP A 76 9.67 0.87 -8.33
C ASP A 76 10.78 1.45 -7.42
N GLY A 77 11.03 0.83 -6.27
CA GLY A 77 12.04 1.27 -5.29
C GLY A 77 11.60 2.45 -4.41
N TYR A 78 10.34 2.85 -4.45
CA TYR A 78 9.77 3.87 -3.57
C TYR A 78 8.85 3.25 -2.53
N ASP A 79 8.84 3.86 -1.34
CA ASP A 79 7.92 3.53 -0.27
C ASP A 79 6.48 3.85 -0.66
N TYR A 80 5.56 3.09 -0.08
CA TYR A 80 4.13 3.29 -0.21
C TYR A 80 3.45 2.85 1.09
N THR A 81 2.19 3.27 1.28
CA THR A 81 1.40 2.85 2.43
C THR A 81 0.09 2.24 1.99
N ILE A 82 -0.33 1.18 2.65
CA ILE A 82 -1.63 0.54 2.45
C ILE A 82 -2.45 0.75 3.71
N ALA A 83 -3.63 1.36 3.57
CA ALA A 83 -4.57 1.55 4.67
C ALA A 83 -5.93 0.94 4.31
N LEU A 84 -6.56 0.30 5.28
CA LEU A 84 -7.95 -0.13 5.19
C LEU A 84 -8.86 1.02 5.64
N ILE A 85 -9.85 1.35 4.83
CA ILE A 85 -10.86 2.38 5.08
C ILE A 85 -12.21 1.68 5.19
N ASP A 86 -12.92 1.93 6.29
CA ASP A 86 -14.28 1.44 6.55
C ASP A 86 -14.44 -0.08 6.34
N GLU A 87 -13.38 -0.84 6.67
CA GLU A 87 -13.26 -2.30 6.52
C GLU A 87 -13.48 -2.84 5.09
N SER A 88 -13.73 -2.00 4.09
CA SER A 88 -14.22 -2.40 2.77
C SER A 88 -13.46 -1.78 1.59
N ASP A 89 -12.70 -0.72 1.83
CA ASP A 89 -11.92 -0.04 0.81
C ASP A 89 -10.45 -0.02 1.17
N ILE A 90 -9.59 -0.25 0.18
CA ILE A 90 -8.13 -0.17 0.37
C ILE A 90 -7.64 1.13 -0.25
N ARG A 91 -6.94 1.93 0.54
CA ARG A 91 -6.19 3.10 0.07
C ARG A 91 -4.72 2.78 -0.01
N ILE A 92 -4.16 2.91 -1.21
CA ILE A 92 -2.73 2.81 -1.47
C ILE A 92 -2.20 4.22 -1.72
N SER A 93 -1.30 4.71 -0.87
CA SER A 93 -0.66 6.01 -1.04
C SER A 93 0.74 5.83 -1.61
N TYR A 94 1.04 6.46 -2.75
CA TYR A 94 2.30 6.35 -3.48
C TYR A 94 2.65 7.67 -4.16
N LYS A 95 3.87 8.20 -3.95
CA LYS A 95 4.37 9.46 -4.55
C LYS A 95 3.33 10.60 -4.55
N ASP A 96 2.77 10.91 -3.37
CA ASP A 96 1.74 11.95 -3.15
C ASP A 96 0.38 11.71 -3.84
N GLN A 97 0.18 10.56 -4.46
CA GLN A 97 -1.08 10.13 -5.05
C GLN A 97 -1.73 9.06 -4.17
N TYR A 98 -3.07 8.98 -4.20
CA TYR A 98 -3.82 7.92 -3.55
C TYR A 98 -4.65 7.16 -4.57
N PHE A 99 -4.66 5.83 -4.42
CA PHE A 99 -5.40 4.90 -5.25
C PHE A 99 -6.39 4.14 -4.37
N LEU A 100 -7.63 4.03 -4.82
CA LEU A 100 -8.69 3.34 -4.08
C LEU A 100 -9.03 2.03 -4.77
N VAL A 101 -9.04 0.95 -4.00
CA VAL A 101 -9.45 -0.37 -4.44
C VAL A 101 -10.67 -0.79 -3.62
N PHE A 102 -11.82 -0.84 -4.30
CA PHE A 102 -13.09 -1.24 -3.69
C PHE A 102 -13.18 -2.77 -3.59
N LEU A 103 -13.46 -3.27 -2.39
CA LEU A 103 -13.68 -4.69 -2.14
C LEU A 103 -15.17 -5.03 -2.15
N ILE A 104 -15.48 -6.29 -2.46
CA ILE A 104 -16.87 -6.76 -2.51
C ILE A 104 -17.44 -6.96 -1.10
N LYS A 105 -16.57 -7.19 -0.11
CA LYS A 105 -16.91 -7.56 1.26
C LYS A 105 -15.90 -6.97 2.24
N SER A 106 -16.39 -6.68 3.43
CA SER A 106 -15.53 -6.23 4.51
C SER A 106 -14.69 -7.37 5.06
N PHE A 107 -13.53 -7.02 5.57
CA PHE A 107 -12.63 -7.93 6.29
C PHE A 107 -11.97 -7.18 7.45
N LYS A 108 -11.44 -7.95 8.41
CA LYS A 108 -10.76 -7.40 9.58
C LYS A 108 -9.26 -7.63 9.49
N GLY A 109 -8.48 -6.68 9.99
CA GLY A 109 -7.02 -6.77 10.01
C GLY A 109 -6.33 -5.58 9.35
N SER A 110 -5.01 -5.68 9.24
CA SER A 110 -4.15 -4.71 8.58
C SER A 110 -3.21 -5.39 7.59
N PHE A 111 -2.81 -4.66 6.55
CA PHE A 111 -1.80 -5.11 5.60
C PHE A 111 -0.41 -4.83 6.16
N ASN A 112 0.48 -5.80 6.00
CA ASN A 112 1.90 -5.65 6.26
C ASN A 112 2.66 -5.68 4.93
N HIS A 113 3.83 -5.06 4.87
CA HIS A 113 4.75 -5.33 3.78
C HIS A 113 5.32 -6.74 3.95
N GLY A 114 5.69 -7.38 2.84
CA GLY A 114 6.17 -8.75 2.84
C GLY A 114 5.04 -9.77 2.92
N LEU A 115 5.23 -10.78 3.78
CA LEU A 115 4.34 -11.94 3.83
C LEU A 115 3.08 -11.60 4.65
N ASN A 116 1.91 -11.80 4.05
CA ASN A 116 0.61 -11.61 4.67
C ASN A 116 -0.14 -12.94 4.74
N ASN A 117 -0.93 -13.14 5.79
CA ASN A 117 -1.79 -14.31 5.96
C ASN A 117 -3.25 -13.89 5.90
N ILE A 118 -4.03 -14.53 5.03
CA ILE A 118 -5.47 -14.37 4.93
C ILE A 118 -6.17 -15.65 5.35
N SER A 119 -7.19 -15.52 6.18
CA SER A 119 -7.99 -16.65 6.66
C SER A 119 -9.48 -16.35 6.65
N LYS A 120 -10.30 -17.41 6.57
CA LYS A 120 -11.76 -17.31 6.67
C LYS A 120 -12.29 -18.21 7.78
N VAL A 121 -12.99 -17.60 8.72
CA VAL A 121 -13.54 -18.24 9.92
C VAL A 121 -14.98 -17.77 10.10
N LYS A 122 -15.92 -18.71 10.21
CA LYS A 122 -17.36 -18.43 10.45
C LYS A 122 -17.93 -17.38 9.48
N GLY A 123 -17.55 -17.45 8.20
CA GLY A 123 -17.97 -16.51 7.17
C GLY A 123 -17.28 -15.14 7.18
N GLN A 124 -16.38 -14.85 8.12
CA GLN A 124 -15.62 -13.61 8.19
C GLN A 124 -14.18 -13.81 7.72
N ILE A 125 -13.62 -12.79 7.06
CA ILE A 125 -12.26 -12.80 6.55
C ILE A 125 -11.37 -12.00 7.51
N TYR A 126 -10.23 -12.59 7.85
CA TYR A 126 -9.23 -12.03 8.73
C TYR A 126 -7.89 -11.96 8.00
N LEU A 127 -7.22 -10.83 8.13
CA LEU A 127 -5.90 -10.57 7.57
C LEU A 127 -4.91 -10.34 8.70
N ASN A 128 -3.82 -11.10 8.71
CA ASN A 128 -2.74 -11.02 9.71
C ASN A 128 -3.22 -11.08 11.18
N CYS A 129 -4.41 -11.60 11.43
CA CYS A 129 -4.89 -11.88 12.78
C CYS A 129 -4.49 -13.29 13.22
N ALA A 130 -4.21 -13.45 14.51
CA ALA A 130 -3.97 -14.76 15.12
C ALA A 130 -5.21 -15.67 15.04
N ASP A 131 -4.93 -16.96 14.94
CA ASP A 131 -5.87 -18.06 14.73
C ASP A 131 -6.97 -18.19 15.80
N GLU A 132 -8.01 -18.97 15.47
CA GLU A 132 -9.30 -19.17 16.16
C GLU A 132 -9.29 -19.36 17.69
N GLU A 133 -8.19 -19.73 18.34
CA GLU A 133 -8.16 -19.92 19.80
C GLU A 133 -8.33 -18.61 20.59
N PHE A 134 -8.11 -17.45 19.96
CA PHE A 134 -8.20 -16.14 20.62
C PHE A 134 -9.46 -15.32 20.28
N LEU A 135 -10.35 -15.82 19.41
CA LEU A 135 -11.56 -15.10 18.95
C LEU A 135 -12.67 -14.98 20.01
N ALA A 136 -12.41 -15.36 21.27
CA ALA A 136 -13.30 -15.09 22.40
C ALA A 136 -13.24 -13.62 22.88
N ASN A 137 -12.22 -12.85 22.48
CA ASN A 137 -12.15 -11.41 22.69
C ASN A 137 -12.09 -10.70 21.33
N SER A 138 -13.20 -10.05 20.96
CA SER A 138 -13.49 -9.47 19.64
C SER A 138 -12.60 -8.31 19.18
N ASP A 139 -11.63 -7.90 19.99
CA ASP A 139 -10.96 -6.61 19.86
C ASP A 139 -9.51 -6.71 19.37
N PHE A 140 -8.99 -7.91 19.13
CA PHE A 140 -7.54 -8.13 18.94
C PHE A 140 -7.06 -8.18 17.47
N CYS A 141 -7.86 -7.68 16.51
CA CYS A 141 -7.49 -7.72 15.09
C CYS A 141 -6.86 -6.43 14.55
N GLY A 142 -6.48 -5.48 15.40
CA GLY A 142 -5.86 -4.25 14.92
C GLY A 142 -5.63 -3.24 16.03
N ALA A 143 -4.51 -3.39 16.73
CA ALA A 143 -3.79 -2.30 17.39
C ALA A 143 -2.43 -2.82 17.86
N LEU A 144 -1.37 -2.52 17.13
CA LEU A 144 -0.02 -2.40 17.71
C LEU A 144 0.24 -0.97 18.19
N ASP A 145 -0.81 -0.17 18.42
CA ASP A 145 -0.68 1.30 18.59
C ASP A 145 -1.18 1.82 19.93
N SER A 146 -1.55 0.94 20.86
CA SER A 146 -1.66 1.32 22.26
C SER A 146 -0.96 0.25 23.06
N GLU A 147 0.15 0.61 23.71
CA GLU A 147 0.69 -0.15 24.84
C GLU A 147 -0.50 -0.65 25.67
N PRO A 148 -0.66 -1.96 25.90
CA PRO A 148 -1.64 -2.40 26.88
C PRO A 148 -1.20 -1.77 28.20
N SER A 149 -1.95 -0.76 28.65
CA SER A 149 -1.77 -0.24 30.00
C SER A 149 -2.10 -1.40 30.93
N CYS A 150 -1.07 -2.10 31.40
CA CYS A 150 -1.19 -3.22 32.33
C CYS A 150 -1.76 -2.80 33.70
N GLY A 151 -2.05 -1.51 33.88
CA GLY A 151 -2.45 -0.88 35.14
C GLY A 151 -3.66 -1.51 35.82
N ASP A 152 -4.63 -2.04 35.06
CA ASP A 152 -5.86 -2.60 35.66
C ASP A 152 -5.84 -4.14 35.83
N TRP A 153 -4.87 -4.85 35.24
CA TRP A 153 -4.77 -6.31 35.31
C TRP A 153 -3.77 -6.82 36.37
N LEU A 154 -2.97 -5.93 36.94
CA LEU A 154 -1.92 -6.22 37.93
C LEU A 154 -2.45 -6.57 39.33
N ASP A 155 -3.72 -6.32 39.63
CA ASP A 155 -4.27 -6.58 40.96
C ASP A 155 -4.48 -8.07 41.27
N ASN A 156 -4.50 -8.95 40.25
CA ASN A 156 -4.84 -10.37 40.47
C ASN A 156 -4.08 -11.41 39.63
N HIS A 157 -3.14 -11.03 38.76
CA HIS A 157 -2.43 -11.99 37.89
C HIS A 157 -0.91 -11.74 37.85
N PRO A 158 -0.07 -12.79 37.78
CA PRO A 158 1.38 -12.67 37.68
C PRO A 158 1.79 -12.04 36.33
N CYS A 159 2.79 -11.13 36.36
CA CYS A 159 3.33 -10.38 35.20
C CYS A 159 3.71 -11.25 33.98
N GLU A 160 3.94 -12.56 34.15
CA GLU A 160 4.37 -13.48 33.10
C GLU A 160 3.37 -13.62 31.94
N LEU A 161 2.10 -13.24 32.11
CA LEU A 161 1.06 -13.38 31.09
C LEU A 161 0.98 -12.19 30.11
N CYS A 162 1.64 -11.05 30.39
CA CYS A 162 1.53 -9.84 29.55
C CYS A 162 2.61 -9.69 28.46
N CYS A 163 3.61 -10.57 28.40
CA CYS A 163 4.65 -10.50 27.36
C CYS A 163 4.65 -11.78 26.47
N PRO A 164 3.68 -12.01 25.55
CA PRO A 164 3.72 -13.23 24.77
C PRO A 164 4.81 -13.26 23.69
N TYR A 165 5.27 -12.13 23.13
CA TYR A 165 6.11 -12.20 21.90
C TYR A 165 7.09 -11.05 21.61
N TRP A 166 7.36 -10.14 22.56
CA TRP A 166 8.31 -9.04 22.32
C TRP A 166 9.55 -9.15 23.22
N VAL A 167 10.69 -9.37 22.55
CA VAL A 167 12.09 -9.03 22.92
C VAL A 167 12.42 -9.02 24.42
N GLU A 168 13.27 -9.98 24.83
CA GLU A 168 13.76 -10.28 26.18
C GLU A 168 14.41 -9.12 26.98
N GLN A 169 14.45 -7.88 26.50
CA GLN A 169 15.30 -6.85 27.10
C GLN A 169 14.62 -5.82 28.01
N ASN A 170 13.30 -5.61 27.98
CA ASN A 170 12.68 -4.51 28.74
C ASN A 170 11.41 -4.85 29.56
N CYS A 171 10.96 -6.11 29.71
CA CYS A 171 9.75 -6.38 30.53
C CYS A 171 9.96 -6.16 32.05
N ALA A 172 11.21 -6.07 32.55
CA ALA A 172 11.48 -5.90 33.97
C ALA A 172 11.20 -4.48 34.50
N ASP A 173 11.36 -3.45 33.67
CA ASP A 173 11.21 -2.05 34.08
C ASP A 173 9.75 -1.59 34.14
N LEU A 174 8.81 -2.39 33.61
CA LEU A 174 7.38 -2.10 33.54
C LEU A 174 6.55 -2.71 34.70
N CYS A 175 7.13 -3.57 35.55
CA CYS A 175 6.44 -4.22 36.69
C CYS A 175 6.78 -3.61 38.07
N HIS A 176 7.15 -2.31 38.13
CA HIS A 176 7.47 -1.61 39.38
C HIS A 176 6.54 -0.44 39.70
#